data_AF-A0A2U9T449-F1
#
_entry.id   AF-A0A2U9T449-F1
#
_cell.length_a   1.000
_cell.length_b   1.000
_cell.length_c   1.000
_cell.angle_alpha   90.00
_cell.angle_beta   90.00
_cell.angle_gamma   90.00
#
_symmetry.space_group_name_H-M   'P 1'
#
loop_
_entity.id
_entity.type
_entity.pdbx_description
1 polymer ?
#
loop_
_entity_poly.entity_id
_entity_poly.type
_entity_poly.pdbx_seq_one_letter_code
_entity_poly.pdbx_strand_id
1 'polypeptide(L)'
;MRQQYRLLGLCAALVLGTSACTVDGNAKYTGGGTLNSAGGTGKAVITINADTCGGNENAKGRVKYADRTAIDFEAVGGVAATATIAKAGVCGMGDSGSLDPDESECICEGWPAAVGTYVSTNPAAPGEGVFRACFLSTRENDVGGVDPNVVLVNDISFVGGPYDGYFNHGTMSGNIKTHACEAPAEG
;
A
#
# COMPACT_ATOMS: atom_id res chain seq x y z
N MET A 1 21.53 -24.79 55.54
CA MET A 1 22.11 -24.41 54.24
C MET A 1 21.26 -25.03 53.14
N ARG A 2 20.42 -24.24 52.46
CA ARG A 2 19.62 -24.69 51.31
C ARG A 2 19.94 -23.81 50.11
N GLN A 3 20.33 -24.48 49.04
CA GLN A 3 20.98 -23.98 47.84
C GLN A 3 19.97 -23.25 46.96
N GLN A 4 20.32 -22.03 46.56
CA GLN A 4 19.51 -21.16 45.70
C GLN A 4 19.62 -21.66 44.25
N TYR A 5 18.51 -22.11 43.67
CA TYR A 5 18.41 -22.29 42.21
C TYR A 5 17.89 -20.99 41.60
N ARG A 6 18.82 -20.16 41.12
CA ARG A 6 18.50 -19.04 40.21
C ARG A 6 18.20 -19.63 38.84
N LEU A 7 16.92 -19.80 38.54
CA LEU A 7 16.43 -20.00 37.18
C LEU A 7 16.62 -18.68 36.42
N LEU A 8 17.71 -18.61 35.63
CA LEU A 8 17.79 -17.66 34.52
C LEU A 8 16.76 -18.07 33.48
N GLY A 9 15.61 -17.38 33.48
CA GLY A 9 14.63 -17.45 32.40
C GLY A 9 15.19 -16.75 31.17
N LEU A 10 15.82 -17.53 30.29
CA LEU A 10 16.20 -17.10 28.95
C LEU A 10 14.93 -17.07 28.09
N CYS A 11 14.20 -15.95 28.09
CA CYS A 11 13.19 -15.69 27.07
C CYS A 11 13.92 -15.39 25.75
N ALA A 12 14.20 -16.45 24.97
CA ALA A 12 14.53 -16.31 23.57
C ALA A 12 13.27 -15.84 22.84
N ALA A 13 13.13 -14.51 22.68
CA ALA A 13 12.17 -13.96 21.73
C ALA A 13 12.62 -14.40 20.32
N LEU A 14 11.90 -15.36 19.73
CA LEU A 14 11.98 -15.57 18.29
C LEU A 14 11.48 -14.30 17.62
N VAL A 15 12.41 -13.45 17.19
CA VAL A 15 12.14 -12.45 16.16
C VAL A 15 11.93 -13.25 14.87
N LEU A 16 10.67 -13.54 14.55
CA LEU A 16 10.31 -13.99 13.21
C LEU A 16 10.66 -12.82 12.29
N GLY A 17 11.82 -12.90 11.64
CA GLY A 17 12.29 -11.89 10.71
C GLY A 17 11.37 -11.86 9.50
N THR A 18 10.50 -10.88 9.43
CA THR A 18 9.79 -10.54 8.20
C THR A 18 10.74 -9.65 7.40
N SER A 19 11.27 -10.17 6.30
CA SER A 19 12.01 -9.38 5.31
C SER A 19 11.14 -8.22 4.82
N ALA A 20 11.69 -7.00 4.74
CA ALA A 20 10.99 -5.90 4.09
C ALA A 20 10.76 -6.26 2.60
N CYS A 21 9.55 -6.01 2.12
CA CYS A 21 9.13 -6.34 0.75
C CYS A 21 9.43 -5.17 -0.19
N THR A 22 9.78 -5.50 -1.44
CA THR A 22 10.02 -4.52 -2.52
C THR A 22 8.92 -4.61 -3.57
N VAL A 23 8.71 -3.52 -4.31
CA VAL A 23 7.83 -3.56 -5.50
C VAL A 23 8.67 -3.89 -6.73
N ASP A 24 8.45 -5.08 -7.27
CA ASP A 24 9.20 -5.63 -8.40
C ASP A 24 8.42 -5.53 -9.71
N GLY A 25 9.17 -5.36 -10.80
CA GLY A 25 8.62 -5.24 -12.15
C GLY A 25 8.06 -3.84 -12.45
N ASN A 26 7.25 -3.79 -13.50
CA ASN A 26 6.61 -2.57 -13.97
C ASN A 26 5.14 -2.88 -14.33
N ALA A 27 4.25 -1.93 -14.06
CA ALA A 27 2.84 -2.05 -14.36
C ALA A 27 2.21 -0.70 -14.65
N LYS A 28 1.07 -0.74 -15.32
CA LYS A 28 0.17 0.40 -15.45
C LYS A 28 -1.12 0.14 -14.70
N TYR A 29 -1.52 1.09 -13.86
CA TYR A 29 -2.75 1.07 -13.08
C TYR A 29 -3.66 2.23 -13.48
N THR A 30 -4.91 1.96 -13.88
CA THR A 30 -5.91 3.03 -14.10
C THR A 30 -7.26 2.69 -13.48
N GLY A 31 -7.91 3.65 -12.85
CA GLY A 31 -9.27 3.47 -12.32
C GLY A 31 -9.41 3.99 -10.90
N GLY A 32 -10.24 3.32 -10.11
CA GLY A 32 -10.58 3.79 -8.77
C GLY A 32 -11.90 3.24 -8.29
N GLY A 33 -12.29 3.68 -7.11
CA GLY A 33 -13.49 3.20 -6.45
C GLY A 33 -13.67 3.77 -5.07
N THR A 34 -14.60 3.16 -4.34
CA THR A 34 -14.92 3.51 -2.96
C THR A 34 -14.88 2.28 -2.07
N LEU A 35 -14.29 2.42 -0.89
CA LEU A 35 -14.26 1.40 0.15
C LEU A 35 -14.80 2.00 1.46
N ASN A 36 -15.05 1.17 2.46
CA ASN A 36 -15.41 1.71 3.78
C ASN A 36 -14.27 2.59 4.31
N SER A 37 -14.65 3.64 5.03
CA SER A 37 -13.69 4.46 5.77
C SER A 37 -12.95 3.63 6.82
N ALA A 38 -11.70 3.97 7.10
CA ALA A 38 -10.90 3.33 8.14
C ALA A 38 -11.50 3.65 9.54
N GLY A 39 -12.25 2.70 10.09
CA GLY A 39 -12.97 2.85 11.36
C GLY A 39 -14.14 3.84 11.36
N GLY A 40 -14.35 4.56 10.25
CA GLY A 40 -15.35 5.59 10.11
C GLY A 40 -16.72 5.11 9.60
N THR A 41 -17.67 6.03 9.58
CA THR A 41 -19.05 5.78 9.09
C THR A 41 -19.24 6.06 7.59
N GLY A 42 -18.27 6.72 6.96
CA GLY A 42 -18.32 7.12 5.56
C GLY A 42 -17.60 6.14 4.61
N LYS A 43 -17.19 6.69 3.46
CA LYS A 43 -16.44 5.97 2.43
C LYS A 43 -15.12 6.66 2.18
N ALA A 44 -14.08 5.86 2.01
CA ALA A 44 -12.84 6.29 1.40
C ALA A 44 -12.98 6.20 -0.13
N VAL A 45 -12.33 7.13 -0.85
CA VAL A 45 -12.35 7.21 -2.31
C VAL A 45 -10.90 7.20 -2.80
N ILE A 46 -10.63 6.35 -3.79
CA ILE A 46 -9.34 6.29 -4.46
C ILE A 46 -9.51 6.48 -5.96
N THR A 47 -8.58 7.18 -6.58
CA THR A 47 -8.40 7.22 -8.03
C THR A 47 -6.93 7.05 -8.34
N ILE A 48 -6.60 6.10 -9.20
CA ILE A 48 -5.25 5.78 -9.62
C ILE A 48 -5.11 5.95 -11.14
N ASN A 49 -4.04 6.61 -11.54
CA ASN A 49 -3.55 6.61 -12.91
C ASN A 49 -2.03 6.61 -12.84
N ALA A 50 -1.41 5.46 -13.05
CA ALA A 50 0.03 5.23 -12.92
C ALA A 50 0.53 4.38 -14.09
N ASP A 51 1.73 4.68 -14.57
CA ASP A 51 2.41 4.02 -15.66
C ASP A 51 3.91 3.98 -15.35
N THR A 52 4.43 2.77 -15.08
CA THR A 52 5.87 2.53 -14.89
C THR A 52 6.47 1.72 -16.04
N CYS A 53 5.77 1.56 -17.16
CA CYS A 53 6.23 0.68 -18.24
C CYS A 53 7.49 1.12 -18.97
N GLY A 54 7.91 2.38 -18.80
CA GLY A 54 9.23 2.85 -19.25
C GLY A 54 10.37 2.58 -18.27
N GLY A 55 10.15 1.79 -17.22
CA GLY A 55 11.04 1.68 -16.05
C GLY A 55 10.62 2.62 -14.93
N ASN A 56 10.95 2.26 -13.68
CA ASN A 56 10.57 3.01 -12.48
C ASN A 56 11.20 4.42 -12.45
N GLU A 57 12.37 4.61 -13.06
CA GLU A 57 12.99 5.93 -13.25
C GLU A 57 12.19 6.85 -14.18
N ASN A 58 11.31 6.27 -15.00
CA ASN A 58 10.41 6.97 -15.92
C ASN A 58 8.95 6.91 -15.44
N ALA A 59 8.72 6.56 -14.17
CA ALA A 59 7.39 6.45 -13.58
C ALA A 59 6.60 7.74 -13.77
N LYS A 60 5.36 7.60 -14.24
CA LYS A 60 4.40 8.69 -14.40
C LYS A 60 3.11 8.33 -13.72
N GLY A 61 2.50 9.32 -13.10
CA GLY A 61 1.13 9.19 -12.62
C GLY A 61 0.93 9.52 -11.16
N ARG A 62 -0.33 9.52 -10.77
CA ARG A 62 -0.78 10.00 -9.47
C ARG A 62 -1.90 9.13 -8.92
N VAL A 63 -1.93 9.04 -7.59
CA VAL A 63 -3.07 8.54 -6.84
C VAL A 63 -3.70 9.71 -6.09
N LYS A 64 -5.02 9.80 -6.12
CA LYS A 64 -5.78 10.68 -5.24
C LYS A 64 -6.52 9.81 -4.25
N TYR A 65 -6.41 10.15 -2.98
CA TYR A 65 -7.06 9.43 -1.90
C TYR A 65 -7.76 10.39 -0.96
N ALA A 66 -8.98 10.05 -0.56
CA ALA A 66 -9.72 10.82 0.43
C ALA A 66 -10.57 9.90 1.32
N ASP A 67 -10.41 10.02 2.63
CA ASP A 67 -11.21 9.37 3.65
C ASP A 67 -11.57 10.38 4.74
N ARG A 68 -12.76 10.98 4.62
CA ARG A 68 -13.20 12.10 5.47
C ARG A 68 -13.64 11.69 6.87
N THR A 69 -13.92 10.40 7.07
CA THR A 69 -14.45 9.89 8.34
C THR A 69 -13.46 8.95 9.02
N ALA A 70 -12.20 8.93 8.58
CA ALA A 70 -11.15 8.11 9.18
C ALA A 70 -11.06 8.41 10.68
N ILE A 71 -11.33 7.39 11.52
CA ILE A 71 -11.60 7.59 12.95
C ILE A 71 -10.41 8.22 13.69
N ASP A 72 -9.19 7.77 13.36
CA ASP A 72 -7.97 8.26 14.01
C ASP A 72 -7.55 9.66 13.52
N PHE A 73 -8.19 10.17 12.47
CA PHE A 73 -7.88 11.46 11.84
C PHE A 73 -9.07 12.43 11.85
N GLU A 74 -10.13 12.14 12.62
CA GLU A 74 -11.31 13.02 12.70
C GLU A 74 -10.97 14.43 13.20
N ALA A 75 -9.98 14.56 14.09
CA ALA A 75 -9.54 15.83 14.65
C ALA A 75 -9.00 16.81 13.59
N VAL A 76 -8.54 16.30 12.45
CA VAL A 76 -8.08 17.11 11.30
C VAL A 76 -9.04 17.08 10.12
N GLY A 77 -10.21 16.44 10.24
CA GLY A 77 -11.19 16.30 9.15
C GLY A 77 -10.91 15.14 8.18
N GLY A 78 -10.14 14.15 8.64
CA GLY A 78 -9.82 12.94 7.89
C GLY A 78 -8.56 13.06 7.02
N VAL A 79 -8.38 12.04 6.18
CA VAL A 79 -7.23 11.87 5.30
C VAL A 79 -7.57 12.37 3.90
N ALA A 80 -6.72 13.23 3.32
CA ALA A 80 -6.83 13.64 1.93
C ALA A 80 -5.44 13.87 1.35
N ALA A 81 -5.04 13.05 0.37
CA ALA A 81 -3.69 13.07 -0.17
C ALA A 81 -3.66 12.93 -1.69
N THR A 82 -2.61 13.46 -2.30
CA THR A 82 -2.21 13.10 -3.66
C THR A 82 -0.83 12.47 -3.62
N ALA A 83 -0.73 11.22 -4.05
CA ALA A 83 0.55 10.54 -4.21
C ALA A 83 1.05 10.60 -5.66
N THR A 84 2.37 10.69 -5.82
CA THR A 84 3.09 10.51 -7.08
C THR A 84 3.71 9.12 -7.05
N ILE A 85 3.36 8.28 -8.03
CA ILE A 85 3.81 6.89 -8.05
C ILE A 85 5.27 6.82 -8.52
N ALA A 86 6.09 6.11 -7.73
CA ALA A 86 7.49 5.86 -8.01
C ALA A 86 7.71 4.42 -8.53
N LYS A 87 6.96 3.44 -8.00
CA LYS A 87 6.99 2.05 -8.47
C LYS A 87 5.59 1.45 -8.51
N ALA A 88 5.38 0.56 -9.47
CA ALA A 88 4.15 -0.20 -9.66
C ALA A 88 4.50 -1.57 -10.22
N GLY A 89 3.99 -2.62 -9.60
CA GLY A 89 4.39 -3.99 -9.95
C GLY A 89 3.78 -5.00 -9.00
N VAL A 90 4.52 -6.05 -8.68
CA VAL A 90 4.13 -7.06 -7.68
C VAL A 90 5.00 -6.89 -6.44
N CYS A 91 4.40 -6.98 -5.26
CA CYS A 91 5.12 -6.98 -4.01
C CYS A 91 5.89 -8.31 -3.85
N GLY A 92 7.22 -8.26 -3.89
CA GLY A 92 8.10 -9.41 -3.70
C GLY A 92 8.86 -9.35 -2.39
N MET A 93 9.45 -10.48 -1.99
CA MET A 93 10.42 -10.46 -0.88
C MET A 93 11.64 -9.63 -1.33
N GLY A 94 11.92 -8.56 -0.61
CA GLY A 94 13.10 -7.75 -0.86
C GLY A 94 14.34 -8.41 -0.27
N ASP A 95 15.49 -8.23 -0.93
CA ASP A 95 16.82 -8.43 -0.35
C ASP A 95 17.22 -7.26 0.58
N SER A 96 16.24 -6.51 1.10
CA SER A 96 16.53 -5.39 2.00
C SER A 96 17.08 -5.93 3.31
N GLY A 97 18.32 -5.55 3.65
CA GLY A 97 18.95 -5.86 4.94
C GLY A 97 18.30 -5.17 6.15
N SER A 98 17.10 -4.61 5.98
CA SER A 98 16.32 -3.96 7.02
C SER A 98 15.13 -4.84 7.43
N LEU A 99 14.89 -4.85 8.74
CA LEU A 99 13.73 -5.49 9.37
C LEU A 99 12.66 -4.45 9.74
N ASP A 100 12.87 -3.19 9.36
CA ASP A 100 11.92 -2.12 9.67
C ASP A 100 10.75 -2.16 8.67
N PRO A 101 9.50 -2.42 9.12
CA PRO A 101 8.33 -2.37 8.25
C PRO A 101 8.10 -0.98 7.65
N ASP A 102 8.60 0.08 8.29
CA ASP A 102 8.51 1.44 7.78
C ASP A 102 9.51 1.71 6.64
N GLU A 103 10.49 0.82 6.42
CA GLU A 103 11.39 0.84 5.27
C GLU A 103 10.89 -0.06 4.12
N SER A 104 9.86 -0.88 4.35
CA SER A 104 9.26 -1.75 3.34
C SER A 104 8.53 -0.95 2.26
N GLU A 105 8.65 -1.33 0.99
CA GLU A 105 7.92 -0.63 -0.09
C GLU A 105 6.45 -1.06 -0.19
N CYS A 106 6.15 -2.26 0.31
CA CYS A 106 4.83 -2.88 0.35
C CYS A 106 4.78 -3.89 1.52
N ILE A 107 3.60 -4.40 1.86
CA ILE A 107 3.43 -5.36 2.98
C ILE A 107 2.64 -6.62 2.59
N CYS A 108 2.44 -6.81 1.30
CA CYS A 108 1.44 -7.70 0.72
C CYS A 108 2.08 -8.67 -0.27
N GLU A 109 3.02 -9.48 0.19
CA GLU A 109 3.80 -10.38 -0.69
C GLU A 109 2.92 -11.15 -1.68
N GLY A 110 3.30 -11.12 -2.96
CA GLY A 110 2.59 -11.72 -4.08
C GLY A 110 1.46 -10.88 -4.67
N TRP A 111 1.14 -9.71 -4.10
CA TRP A 111 0.04 -8.88 -4.57
C TRP A 111 0.50 -7.76 -5.50
N PRO A 112 -0.34 -7.35 -6.47
CA PRO A 112 -0.10 -6.11 -7.20
C PRO A 112 -0.03 -4.93 -6.22
N ALA A 113 1.05 -4.15 -6.35
CA ALA A 113 1.37 -3.07 -5.44
C ALA A 113 1.78 -1.80 -6.20
N ALA A 114 1.53 -0.66 -5.56
CA ALA A 114 1.99 0.65 -5.99
C ALA A 114 2.53 1.43 -4.78
N VAL A 115 3.69 2.05 -4.95
CA VAL A 115 4.34 2.86 -3.91
C VAL A 115 4.79 4.20 -4.49
N GLY A 116 4.75 5.24 -3.67
CA GLY A 116 5.13 6.58 -4.06
C GLY A 116 5.22 7.54 -2.89
N THR A 117 5.52 8.80 -3.18
CA THR A 117 5.47 9.87 -2.17
C THR A 117 4.10 10.54 -2.21
N TYR A 118 3.56 10.94 -1.07
CA TYR A 118 2.32 11.70 -1.00
C TYR A 118 2.54 13.10 -0.44
N VAL A 119 1.65 13.99 -0.86
CA VAL A 119 1.47 15.32 -0.28
C VAL A 119 0.04 15.39 0.25
N SER A 120 -0.11 15.80 1.50
CA SER A 120 -1.43 16.09 2.07
C SER A 120 -2.07 17.26 1.34
N THR A 121 -3.34 17.07 0.98
CA THR A 121 -4.21 18.10 0.40
C THR A 121 -5.18 18.68 1.43
N ASN A 122 -5.12 18.21 2.68
CA ASN A 122 -5.88 18.76 3.78
C ASN A 122 -5.11 19.93 4.42
N PRO A 123 -5.63 21.17 4.37
CA PRO A 123 -4.93 22.32 4.94
C PRO A 123 -4.81 22.25 6.48
N ALA A 124 -5.64 21.45 7.16
CA ALA A 124 -5.56 21.25 8.61
C ALA A 124 -4.47 20.24 9.03
N ALA A 125 -3.91 19.49 8.08
CA ALA A 125 -2.89 18.48 8.31
C ALA A 125 -1.85 18.50 7.18
N PRO A 126 -1.06 19.59 7.03
CA PRO A 126 -0.08 19.71 5.95
C PRO A 126 1.12 18.81 6.19
N GLY A 127 1.74 18.35 5.09
CA GLY A 127 2.97 17.57 5.12
C GLY A 127 3.00 16.50 4.04
N GLU A 128 4.06 15.70 4.07
CA GLU A 128 4.39 14.71 3.05
C GLU A 128 4.84 13.40 3.71
N GLY A 129 4.78 12.31 2.97
CA GLY A 129 5.26 11.01 3.41
C GLY A 129 5.22 9.98 2.28
N VAL A 130 5.13 8.70 2.63
CA VAL A 130 5.07 7.57 1.68
C VAL A 130 3.65 7.04 1.60
N PHE A 131 3.19 6.81 0.38
CA PHE A 131 1.95 6.09 0.08
C PHE A 131 2.29 4.68 -0.37
N ARG A 132 1.60 3.69 0.20
CA ARG A 132 1.66 2.29 -0.21
C ARG A 132 0.25 1.80 -0.47
N ALA A 133 0.10 0.99 -1.51
CA ALA A 133 -1.15 0.30 -1.76
C ALA A 133 -0.92 -1.06 -2.39
N CYS A 134 -1.74 -2.01 -1.96
CA CYS A 134 -1.81 -3.36 -2.45
C CYS A 134 -3.25 -3.73 -2.74
N PHE A 135 -3.53 -4.11 -3.97
CA PHE A 135 -4.89 -4.40 -4.39
C PHE A 135 -4.93 -5.44 -5.49
N LEU A 136 -5.95 -6.28 -5.45
CA LEU A 136 -6.26 -7.26 -6.47
C LEU A 136 -7.59 -6.91 -7.12
N SER A 137 -7.56 -6.59 -8.41
CA SER A 137 -8.77 -6.42 -9.23
C SER A 137 -9.05 -7.69 -10.02
N THR A 138 -10.31 -8.10 -10.08
CA THR A 138 -10.76 -9.22 -10.89
C THR A 138 -11.08 -8.78 -12.31
N ARG A 139 -10.51 -9.46 -13.33
CA ARG A 139 -10.66 -9.07 -14.74
C ARG A 139 -10.73 -10.23 -15.72
N GLU A 140 -11.41 -9.97 -16.84
CA GLU A 140 -11.39 -10.82 -18.02
C GLU A 140 -9.95 -11.24 -18.33
N ASN A 141 -9.72 -12.55 -18.23
CA ASN A 141 -8.54 -13.32 -18.65
C ASN A 141 -7.43 -13.67 -17.63
N ASP A 142 -7.59 -13.48 -16.31
CA ASP A 142 -6.87 -14.38 -15.35
C ASP A 142 -7.42 -14.41 -13.91
N VAL A 143 -7.04 -15.49 -13.20
CA VAL A 143 -7.65 -16.07 -11.98
C VAL A 143 -7.69 -15.13 -10.77
N GLY A 144 -8.89 -14.83 -10.24
CA GLY A 144 -9.01 -14.14 -8.96
C GLY A 144 -10.39 -13.73 -8.43
N GLY A 145 -11.48 -13.92 -9.19
CA GLY A 145 -12.85 -13.68 -8.69
C GLY A 145 -13.86 -13.22 -9.75
N VAL A 146 -15.12 -13.05 -9.32
CA VAL A 146 -16.33 -13.13 -10.16
C VAL A 146 -16.89 -11.79 -10.66
N ASP A 147 -16.48 -10.63 -10.12
CA ASP A 147 -17.08 -9.31 -10.44
C ASP A 147 -16.02 -8.30 -10.92
N PRO A 148 -16.09 -7.78 -12.16
CA PRO A 148 -15.15 -6.78 -12.68
C PRO A 148 -15.25 -5.39 -12.01
N ASN A 149 -16.22 -5.18 -11.11
CA ASN A 149 -16.45 -3.94 -10.37
C ASN A 149 -16.12 -4.07 -8.87
N VAL A 150 -15.39 -5.11 -8.51
CA VAL A 150 -14.91 -5.33 -7.15
C VAL A 150 -13.39 -5.43 -7.16
N VAL A 151 -12.76 -4.69 -6.26
CA VAL A 151 -11.32 -4.76 -6.00
C VAL A 151 -11.12 -5.12 -4.54
N LEU A 152 -10.31 -6.15 -4.28
CA LEU A 152 -9.88 -6.50 -2.94
C LEU A 152 -8.66 -5.67 -2.59
N VAL A 153 -8.81 -4.75 -1.65
CA VAL A 153 -7.74 -3.90 -1.13
C VAL A 153 -7.16 -4.59 0.10
N ASN A 154 -5.90 -5.02 0.03
CA ASN A 154 -5.21 -5.59 1.18
C ASN A 154 -4.51 -4.50 2.02
N ASP A 155 -4.06 -3.43 1.36
CA ASP A 155 -3.37 -2.31 2.01
C ASP A 155 -3.61 -1.01 1.23
N ILE A 156 -3.97 0.04 1.94
CA ILE A 156 -3.75 1.44 1.59
C ILE A 156 -3.20 2.08 2.85
N SER A 157 -1.92 2.44 2.86
CA SER A 157 -1.28 3.03 4.03
C SER A 157 -0.49 4.28 3.70
N PHE A 158 -0.35 5.13 4.72
CA PHE A 158 0.52 6.30 4.70
C PHE A 158 1.56 6.14 5.82
N VAL A 159 2.83 6.26 5.45
CA VAL A 159 3.97 6.16 6.38
C VAL A 159 4.70 7.49 6.40
N GLY A 160 4.93 7.99 7.61
CA GLY A 160 5.44 9.33 7.87
C GLY A 160 4.44 10.44 7.53
N GLY A 161 4.80 11.65 7.97
CA GLY A 161 4.01 12.85 7.72
C GLY A 161 2.72 12.94 8.55
N PRO A 162 1.74 13.75 8.13
CA PRO A 162 0.53 14.02 8.90
C PRO A 162 -0.44 12.83 8.99
N TYR A 163 -0.28 11.81 8.14
CA TYR A 163 -1.14 10.63 8.09
C TYR A 163 -0.42 9.35 8.48
N ASP A 164 0.71 9.47 9.19
CA ASP A 164 1.47 8.33 9.67
C ASP A 164 0.59 7.36 10.48
N GLY A 165 0.74 6.07 10.19
CA GLY A 165 -0.07 5.01 10.79
C GLY A 165 -1.48 4.85 10.21
N TYR A 166 -1.89 5.65 9.21
CA TYR A 166 -3.14 5.39 8.49
C TYR A 166 -3.07 4.07 7.73
N PHE A 167 -4.13 3.26 7.87
CA PHE A 167 -4.28 2.00 7.16
C PHE A 167 -5.75 1.75 6.80
N ASN A 168 -6.02 1.35 5.56
CA ASN A 168 -7.34 0.93 5.13
C ASN A 168 -7.28 -0.32 4.24
N HIS A 169 -8.27 -1.19 4.38
CA HIS A 169 -8.36 -2.46 3.68
C HIS A 169 -9.83 -2.87 3.50
N GLY A 170 -10.05 -3.92 2.71
CA GLY A 170 -11.35 -4.54 2.50
C GLY A 170 -11.80 -4.47 1.05
N THR A 171 -13.12 -4.59 0.85
CA THR A 171 -13.70 -4.63 -0.49
C THR A 171 -14.02 -3.23 -0.99
N MET A 172 -13.46 -2.88 -2.14
CA MET A 172 -13.74 -1.63 -2.85
C MET A 172 -14.74 -1.88 -3.98
N SER A 173 -15.81 -1.09 -4.01
CA SER A 173 -16.69 -0.97 -5.18
C SER A 173 -16.06 -0.03 -6.19
N GLY A 174 -15.77 -0.53 -7.39
CA GLY A 174 -15.06 0.19 -8.43
C GLY A 174 -14.15 -0.75 -9.21
N ASN A 175 -13.26 -0.20 -10.03
CA ASN A 175 -12.41 -1.03 -10.86
C ASN A 175 -11.02 -0.40 -10.97
N ILE A 176 -9.99 -1.19 -10.68
CA ILE A 176 -8.60 -0.80 -10.96
C ILE A 176 -8.09 -1.67 -12.10
N LYS A 177 -7.48 -1.01 -13.08
CA LYS A 177 -6.98 -1.61 -14.30
C LYS A 177 -5.50 -1.87 -14.22
N THR A 178 -5.11 -3.11 -13.95
CA THR A 178 -3.74 -3.56 -14.19
C THR A 178 -3.55 -3.85 -15.67
N HIS A 179 -2.53 -3.24 -16.25
CA HIS A 179 -1.99 -3.58 -17.56
C HIS A 179 -0.54 -3.99 -17.35
N ALA A 180 -0.21 -5.22 -17.73
CA ALA A 180 1.18 -5.64 -17.83
C ALA A 180 1.86 -4.78 -18.90
N CYS A 181 3.12 -4.42 -18.64
CA CYS A 181 3.93 -3.74 -19.64
C CYS A 181 4.30 -4.72 -20.75
N GLU A 182 4.35 -4.25 -22.00
CA GLU A 182 4.84 -5.08 -23.10
C GLU A 182 6.27 -5.53 -22.78
N ALA A 183 6.56 -6.82 -22.97
CA ALA A 183 7.93 -7.29 -22.89
C ALA A 183 8.75 -6.54 -23.95
N PRO A 184 9.98 -6.09 -23.65
CA PRO A 184 10.84 -5.52 -24.67
C PRO A 184 10.95 -6.53 -25.80
N ALA A 185 10.72 -6.08 -27.04
CA ALA A 185 10.90 -6.93 -28.21
C ALA A 185 12.34 -7.46 -28.18
N GLU A 186 12.51 -8.77 -28.00
CA GLU A 186 13.82 -9.40 -28.13
C GLU A 186 14.29 -9.14 -29.58
N GLY A 187 15.32 -8.31 -29.72
CA GLY A 187 15.97 -7.98 -30.98
C GLY A 187 17.32 -8.65 -31.12
#